data_AF-F3KIJ6-F1
#
_entry.id   AF-F3KIJ6-F1
#
_cell.length_a   1.000
_cell.length_b   1.000
_cell.length_c   1.000
_cell.angle_alpha   90.00
_cell.angle_beta   90.00
_cell.angle_gamma   90.00
#
_symmetry.space_group_name_H-M   'P 1'
#
loop_
_entity.id
_entity.type
_entity.pdbx_description
1 polymer ?
#
loop_
_entity_poly.entity_id
_entity_poly.type
_entity_poly.pdbx_seq_one_letter_code
_entity_poly.pdbx_strand_id
1 'polypeptide(L)'
;MIPDAKLTSEGWWSFSTARGKAMLKFKENKSLGILDHMYIDQDSKWDVPMRVISNGNESEVIITLIKPDELTDEQFNERMIEVEQVFANLKKIIELP
;
A
#
# COMPACT_ATOMS: atom_id res chain seq x y z
N MET A 1 -0.82 -10.71 -7.38
CA MET A 1 0.64 -10.67 -7.07
C MET A 1 1.32 -9.76 -8.09
N ILE A 2 2.34 -9.01 -7.66
CA ILE A 2 3.15 -8.14 -8.52
C ILE A 2 4.43 -8.91 -8.89
N PRO A 3 4.48 -9.58 -10.06
CA PRO A 3 5.49 -10.60 -10.34
C PRO A 3 6.90 -10.04 -10.56
N ASP A 4 7.02 -8.76 -10.91
CA ASP A 4 8.29 -8.08 -11.16
C ASP A 4 8.83 -7.32 -9.95
N ALA A 5 8.19 -7.46 -8.78
CA ALA A 5 8.63 -6.82 -7.55
C ALA A 5 10.02 -7.32 -7.12
N LYS A 6 10.93 -6.38 -6.88
CA LYS A 6 12.31 -6.64 -6.44
C LYS A 6 12.64 -5.83 -5.19
N LEU A 7 13.25 -6.49 -4.20
CA LEU A 7 13.75 -5.86 -3.00
C LEU A 7 15.22 -5.41 -3.20
N THR A 8 15.51 -4.14 -2.93
CA THR A 8 16.88 -3.60 -2.95
C THR A 8 17.58 -3.82 -1.61
N SER A 9 18.91 -3.70 -1.60
CA SER A 9 19.73 -3.76 -0.37
C SER A 9 19.38 -2.65 0.63
N GLU A 10 18.78 -1.55 0.16
CA GLU A 10 18.33 -0.44 0.99
C GLU A 10 16.90 -0.62 1.54
N GLY A 11 16.27 -1.76 1.28
CA GLY A 11 14.92 -2.09 1.78
C GLY A 11 13.77 -1.50 0.95
N TRP A 12 14.03 -1.06 -0.27
CA TRP A 12 12.99 -0.63 -1.20
C TRP A 12 12.49 -1.80 -2.03
N TRP A 13 11.19 -1.96 -2.11
CA TRP A 13 10.55 -2.75 -3.15
C TRP A 13 10.36 -1.88 -4.38
N SER A 14 10.77 -2.34 -5.56
CA SER A 14 10.54 -1.68 -6.86
C SER A 14 9.73 -2.58 -7.78
N PHE A 15 8.75 -2.02 -8.49
CA PHE A 15 7.86 -2.77 -9.38
C PHE A 15 7.23 -1.87 -10.44
N SER A 16 6.56 -2.48 -11.43
CA SER A 16 5.84 -1.76 -12.48
C SER A 16 4.36 -1.63 -12.14
N THR A 17 3.80 -0.47 -12.48
CA THR A 17 2.36 -0.16 -12.41
C THR A 17 1.86 0.30 -13.78
N ALA A 18 0.55 0.48 -13.93
CA ALA A 18 -0.02 1.09 -15.14
C ALA A 18 0.52 2.50 -15.43
N ARG A 19 1.01 3.20 -14.39
CA ARG A 19 1.62 4.55 -14.46
C ARG A 19 3.16 4.53 -14.50
N GLY A 20 3.74 3.38 -14.84
CA GLY A 20 5.19 3.21 -14.90
C GLY A 20 5.79 2.69 -13.59
N LYS A 21 7.08 2.95 -13.39
CA LYS A 21 7.83 2.41 -12.24
C LYS A 21 7.38 3.06 -10.94
N ALA A 22 7.15 2.23 -9.94
CA ALA A 22 6.90 2.64 -8.56
C ALA A 22 7.86 1.92 -7.61
N MET A 23 7.99 2.49 -6.41
CA MET A 23 8.74 1.87 -5.32
C MET A 23 8.07 2.15 -3.98
N LEU A 24 8.19 1.20 -3.05
CA LEU A 24 7.74 1.36 -1.68
C LEU A 24 8.80 0.90 -0.69
N LYS A 25 8.78 1.49 0.51
CA LYS A 25 9.64 1.07 1.62
C LYS A 25 8.85 1.05 2.91
N PHE A 26 8.83 -0.12 3.54
CA PHE A 26 8.15 -0.32 4.80
C PHE A 26 8.89 0.36 5.95
N LYS A 27 8.11 0.89 6.88
CA LYS A 27 8.50 1.32 8.22
C LYS A 27 7.68 0.53 9.24
N GLU A 28 7.67 -0.80 9.04
CA GLU A 28 6.82 -1.73 9.77
C GLU A 28 7.28 -1.99 11.21
N ASN A 29 6.33 -2.35 12.06
CA ASN A 29 6.58 -2.97 13.36
C ASN A 29 5.50 -4.03 13.61
N LYS A 30 5.88 -5.29 13.38
CA LYS A 30 4.99 -6.45 13.46
C LYS A 30 4.35 -6.61 14.85
N SER A 31 5.10 -6.35 15.92
CA SER A 31 4.60 -6.50 17.30
C SER A 31 3.52 -5.50 17.66
N LEU A 32 3.45 -4.37 16.94
CA LEU A 32 2.47 -3.31 17.13
C LEU A 32 1.44 -3.26 15.99
N GLY A 33 1.44 -4.22 15.07
CA GLY A 33 0.55 -4.23 13.91
C GLY A 33 0.78 -3.07 12.94
N ILE A 34 1.98 -2.48 12.91
CA ILE A 34 2.33 -1.34 12.06
C ILE A 34 2.82 -1.83 10.70
N LEU A 35 2.17 -1.40 9.62
CA LEU A 35 2.53 -1.65 8.22
C LEU A 35 2.74 -0.35 7.42
N ASP A 36 3.11 0.73 8.12
CA ASP A 36 3.39 2.03 7.50
C ASP A 36 4.42 1.88 6.39
N HIS A 37 4.25 2.62 5.30
CA HIS A 37 5.21 2.62 4.21
C HIS A 37 5.25 3.96 3.49
N MET A 38 6.41 4.25 2.91
CA MET A 38 6.52 5.27 1.87
C MET A 38 6.21 4.62 0.54
N TYR A 39 5.45 5.29 -0.32
CA TYR A 39 5.20 4.89 -1.70
C TYR A 39 5.58 6.06 -2.63
N ILE A 40 6.30 5.76 -3.71
CA ILE A 40 6.76 6.76 -4.68
C ILE A 40 6.49 6.21 -6.08
N ASP A 41 5.80 6.99 -6.89
CA ASP A 41 5.69 6.76 -8.34
C ASP A 41 6.19 7.98 -9.12
N GLN A 42 5.89 8.03 -10.43
CA GLN A 42 6.33 9.13 -11.29
C GLN A 42 5.63 10.45 -10.98
N ASP A 43 4.44 10.39 -10.40
CA ASP A 43 3.56 11.56 -10.23
C ASP A 43 3.60 12.09 -8.80
N SER A 44 3.96 11.26 -7.82
CA SER A 44 3.69 11.56 -6.41
C SER A 44 4.53 10.76 -5.42
N LYS A 45 4.66 11.33 -4.21
CA LYS A 45 5.19 10.65 -3.03
C LYS A 45 4.14 10.61 -1.93
N TRP A 46 4.05 9.47 -1.26
CA TRP A 46 3.07 9.19 -0.23
C TRP A 46 3.75 8.67 1.02
N ASP A 47 3.34 9.21 2.16
CA ASP A 47 3.47 8.54 3.45
C ASP A 47 2.13 7.87 3.75
N VAL A 48 2.13 6.53 3.85
CA VAL A 48 0.91 5.72 3.96
C VAL A 48 0.88 5.04 5.32
N PRO A 49 0.15 5.61 6.30
CA PRO A 49 -0.14 4.90 7.53
C PRO A 49 -1.01 3.67 7.26
N MET A 50 -0.58 2.52 7.79
CA MET A 50 -1.34 1.27 7.70
C MET A 50 -1.21 0.47 8.99
N ARG A 51 -2.34 -0.05 9.49
CA ARG A 51 -2.44 -0.79 10.75
C ARG A 51 -3.21 -2.09 10.55
N VAL A 52 -2.73 -3.14 11.21
CA VAL A 52 -3.47 -4.39 11.40
C VAL A 52 -3.76 -4.50 12.88
N ILE A 53 -5.04 -4.53 13.24
CA ILE A 53 -5.51 -4.59 14.62
C ILE A 53 -6.17 -5.95 14.82
N SER A 54 -5.71 -6.71 15.81
CA SER A 54 -6.33 -7.98 16.18
C SER A 54 -7.74 -7.76 16.70
N ASN A 55 -8.70 -8.54 16.20
CA ASN A 55 -10.09 -8.54 16.65
C ASN A 55 -10.54 -9.99 16.89
N GLY A 56 -10.08 -10.59 17.98
CA GLY A 56 -10.34 -12.00 18.27
C GLY A 56 -9.70 -12.92 17.23
N ASN A 57 -10.53 -13.70 16.53
CA ASN A 57 -10.11 -14.58 15.42
C ASN A 57 -10.04 -13.83 14.07
N GLU A 58 -10.42 -12.57 14.04
CA GLU A 58 -10.40 -11.71 12.86
C GLU A 58 -9.36 -10.59 13.04
N SER A 59 -9.27 -9.71 12.04
CA SER A 59 -8.44 -8.52 12.09
C SER A 59 -9.09 -7.37 11.36
N GLU A 60 -8.90 -6.16 11.88
CA GLU A 60 -9.22 -4.92 11.19
C GLU A 60 -7.95 -4.41 10.49
N VAL A 61 -8.04 -4.12 9.20
CA VAL A 61 -6.93 -3.54 8.43
C VAL A 61 -7.29 -2.11 8.04
N ILE A 62 -6.60 -1.15 8.63
CA ILE A 62 -6.84 0.28 8.40
C ILE A 62 -5.70 0.84 7.55
N ILE A 63 -6.04 1.54 6.49
CA ILE A 63 -5.11 2.36 5.70
C ILE A 63 -5.58 3.80 5.72
N THR A 64 -4.64 4.74 5.83
CA THR A 64 -4.91 6.17 5.74
C THR A 64 -4.20 6.72 4.52
N LEU A 65 -4.97 7.27 3.58
CA LEU A 65 -4.48 7.84 2.33
C LEU A 65 -4.66 9.35 2.39
N ILE A 66 -3.55 10.07 2.53
CA ILE A 66 -3.53 11.53 2.53
C ILE A 66 -3.18 11.95 1.12
N LYS A 67 -4.03 12.78 0.50
CA LYS A 67 -3.79 13.28 -0.87
C LYS A 67 -2.47 14.05 -0.93
N PRO A 68 -1.51 13.64 -1.78
CA PRO A 68 -0.31 14.42 -2.04
C PRO A 68 -0.65 15.72 -2.77
N ASP A 69 0.12 16.77 -2.51
CA ASP A 69 -0.06 18.08 -3.15
C ASP A 69 0.18 18.00 -4.67
N GLU A 70 0.96 17.02 -5.13
CA GLU A 70 1.27 16.78 -6.53
C GLU A 70 0.06 16.27 -7.34
N LEU A 71 -0.98 15.74 -6.68
CA LEU A 71 -2.14 15.17 -7.35
C LEU A 71 -3.35 16.10 -7.33
N THR A 72 -4.02 16.18 -8.49
CA THR A 72 -5.36 16.74 -8.57
C THR A 72 -6.36 15.85 -7.82
N ASP A 73 -7.53 16.41 -7.49
CA ASP A 73 -8.58 15.65 -6.81
C ASP A 73 -9.11 14.51 -7.70
N GLU A 74 -9.16 14.72 -9.02
CA GLU A 74 -9.54 13.69 -9.99
C GLU A 74 -8.53 12.54 -9.98
N GLN A 75 -7.23 12.84 -10.09
CA GLN A 75 -6.18 11.81 -10.03
C GLN A 75 -6.20 11.06 -8.70
N PHE A 76 -6.41 11.75 -7.58
CA PHE A 76 -6.51 11.13 -6.27
C PHE A 76 -7.71 10.16 -6.19
N ASN A 77 -8.88 10.58 -6.66
CA ASN A 77 -10.08 9.74 -6.68
C ASN A 77 -9.90 8.48 -7.54
N GLU A 78 -9.21 8.58 -8.68
CA GLU A 78 -8.83 7.42 -9.48
C GLU A 78 -7.93 6.46 -8.68
N ARG A 79 -6.96 6.97 -7.91
CA ARG A 79 -6.12 6.12 -7.04
C ARG A 79 -6.96 5.39 -5.99
N MET A 80 -8.01 6.01 -5.45
CA MET A 80 -8.83 5.39 -4.40
C MET A 80 -9.56 4.13 -4.92
N ILE A 81 -10.06 4.17 -6.16
CA ILE A 81 -10.72 3.00 -6.80
C ILE A 81 -9.75 1.82 -6.90
N GLU A 82 -8.49 2.08 -7.25
CA GLU A 82 -7.47 1.04 -7.34
C GLU A 82 -7.11 0.47 -5.96
N VAL A 83 -7.00 1.33 -4.94
CA VAL A 83 -6.70 0.87 -3.57
C VAL A 83 -7.83 0.02 -3.00
N GLU A 84 -9.09 0.36 -3.26
CA GLU A 84 -10.24 -0.47 -2.87
C GLU A 84 -10.13 -1.88 -3.47
N GLN A 85 -9.75 -2.00 -4.75
CA GLN A 85 -9.55 -3.29 -5.40
C GLN A 85 -8.39 -4.09 -4.78
N VAL A 86 -7.30 -3.40 -4.41
CA VAL A 86 -6.18 -4.04 -3.70
C VAL A 86 -6.64 -4.61 -2.36
N PHE A 87 -7.41 -3.86 -1.57
CA PHE A 87 -7.91 -4.31 -0.26
C PHE A 87 -8.92 -5.44 -0.37
N ALA A 88 -9.82 -5.38 -1.35
CA ALA A 88 -10.74 -6.47 -1.64
C ALA A 88 -10.00 -7.77 -2.00
N ASN A 89 -8.91 -7.67 -2.75
CA ASN A 89 -8.06 -8.82 -3.10
C ASN A 89 -7.22 -9.31 -1.91
N LEU A 90 -6.69 -8.40 -1.09
CA LEU A 90 -5.97 -8.73 0.14
C LEU A 90 -6.84 -9.58 1.07
N LYS A 91 -8.07 -9.12 1.35
CA LYS A 91 -9.04 -9.84 2.17
C LYS A 91 -9.29 -11.24 1.63
N LYS A 92 -9.60 -11.34 0.33
CA LYS A 92 -9.81 -12.63 -0.34
C LYS A 92 -8.63 -13.57 -0.12
N ILE A 93 -7.40 -13.13 -0.40
CA ILE A 93 -6.20 -13.97 -0.29
C ILE A 93 -5.98 -14.48 1.14
N ILE A 94 -6.19 -13.62 2.15
CA ILE A 94 -5.99 -13.98 3.56
C ILE A 94 -7.07 -14.94 4.07
N GLU A 95 -8.29 -14.83 3.53
CA GLU A 95 -9.45 -15.63 3.94
C GLU A 95 -9.65 -16.88 3.06
N LEU A 96 -8.79 -17.12 2.06
CA LEU A 96 -8.79 -18.37 1.33
C LEU A 96 -8.43 -19.53 2.30
N PRO A 97 -9.18 -20.65 2.25
CA PRO A 97 -8.90 -21.83 3.08
C PRO A 97 -7.63 -22.58 2.67
#